data_AF-A0A2E2EHJ6-F1
#
_entry.id   AF-A0A2E2EHJ6-F1
#
_cell.length_a   1.000
_cell.length_b   1.000
_cell.length_c   1.000
_cell.angle_alpha   90.00
_cell.angle_beta   90.00
_cell.angle_gamma   90.00
#
_symmetry.space_group_name_H-M   'P 1'
#
loop_
_entity.id
_entity.type
_entity.pdbx_description
1 polymer ?
#
loop_
_entity_poly.entity_id
_entity_poly.type
_entity_poly.pdbx_seq_one_letter_code
_entity_poly.pdbx_strand_id
1 'polypeptide(L)'
;MVSKILFTAVIYLFSFSALAVCKSSGAYTCCLATSDESPFFISDEYLQGKKQYENFRELEDDSISNKYIPRGTIVYIPQALLDVESSKDYRLPFKVLSVPNAKLEETSQKTSRRMFKEMFWGKKGRERVERGDQGFLDKRSVRRVDEFSFIVREDARTFLSPKGHLLNGMTISPIMVNGEFRVSRCCTEREDISGEGEMYCQNNHLFALKDKEGNLLENLTLEFLACSRTLENIRPIPQDDLSPIRSVVNLLSESLETSETYEEAGVESLEIILENNNWSGSRRLSKAKINLVKFPLDDQTLHGPFNTRHYTPDDPGDTDAYVKPYAGCALLRVAEKFQNLCQGSGCEVQFGNLFHSPDWNIHKSHGSGECVDIRPFRKNTDDIRQGLTYNSSHYDYEKTKTFMELAIKAGATNMIFNDPKTQEHFSNPELRESLIPNSKTGMGWNGWWEIGGRNYAGHNDHLHFCFKEENPRVRRTCREGLSE
;
A
#
# COMPACT_ATOMS: atom_id res chain seq x y z
N MET A 1 -15.15 54.43 -41.11
CA MET A 1 -14.62 55.63 -40.43
C MET A 1 -14.09 55.23 -39.07
N VAL A 2 -12.93 55.77 -38.75
CA VAL A 2 -11.99 55.34 -37.70
C VAL A 2 -12.53 55.63 -36.30
N SER A 3 -12.37 54.70 -35.36
CA SER A 3 -12.11 55.08 -33.96
C SER A 3 -11.25 54.02 -33.27
N LYS A 4 -9.99 54.41 -33.03
CA LYS A 4 -9.06 53.77 -32.11
C LYS A 4 -9.45 54.18 -30.70
N ILE A 5 -9.62 53.24 -29.79
CA ILE A 5 -9.42 53.49 -28.36
C ILE A 5 -8.50 52.40 -27.82
N LEU A 6 -7.33 52.85 -27.38
CA LEU A 6 -6.32 52.11 -26.62
C LEU A 6 -6.99 51.37 -25.44
N PHE A 7 -6.83 50.05 -25.39
CA PHE A 7 -6.93 49.31 -24.13
C PHE A 7 -5.51 49.12 -23.60
N THR A 8 -5.15 49.96 -22.65
CA THR A 8 -3.99 49.79 -21.79
C THR A 8 -4.23 48.55 -20.93
N ALA A 9 -3.53 47.46 -21.23
CA ALA A 9 -3.50 46.27 -20.40
C ALA A 9 -2.80 46.60 -19.08
N VAL A 10 -3.57 46.92 -18.05
CA VAL A 10 -3.10 46.86 -16.66
C VAL A 10 -2.99 45.38 -16.31
N ILE A 11 -1.81 44.81 -16.50
CA ILE A 11 -1.42 43.54 -15.91
C ILE A 11 -1.30 43.80 -14.41
N TYR A 12 -2.39 43.59 -13.67
CA TYR A 12 -2.31 43.39 -12.24
C TYR A 12 -1.57 42.07 -12.02
N LEU A 13 -0.30 42.16 -11.62
CA LEU A 13 0.34 41.13 -10.83
C LEU A 13 -0.52 40.94 -9.57
N PHE A 14 -1.41 39.95 -9.58
CA PHE A 14 -1.88 39.34 -8.35
C PHE A 14 -0.74 38.46 -7.84
N SER A 15 0.20 39.08 -7.12
CA SER A 15 0.89 38.39 -6.04
C SER A 15 -0.20 37.84 -5.11
N PHE A 16 -0.41 36.53 -5.16
CA PHE A 16 -1.18 35.79 -4.16
C PHE A 16 -0.41 35.91 -2.83
N SER A 17 -0.51 37.07 -2.18
CA SER A 17 -0.27 37.20 -0.75
C SER A 17 -1.35 36.36 -0.10
N ALA A 18 -1.01 35.15 0.36
CA ALA A 18 -1.87 34.38 1.23
C ALA A 18 -2.16 35.27 2.44
N LEU A 19 -3.32 35.94 2.46
CA LEU A 19 -3.78 36.67 3.63
C LEU A 19 -3.83 35.65 4.77
N ALA A 20 -3.01 35.87 5.79
CA ALA A 20 -3.03 35.07 7.01
C ALA A 20 -4.44 35.19 7.61
N VAL A 21 -5.21 34.10 7.52
CA VAL A 21 -6.53 34.03 8.16
C VAL A 21 -6.27 33.77 9.64
N CYS A 22 -6.47 34.81 10.44
CA CYS A 22 -6.33 34.77 11.89
C CYS A 22 -7.70 34.84 12.55
N LYS A 23 -7.89 34.05 13.61
CA LYS A 23 -9.06 34.10 14.48
C LYS A 23 -8.59 34.32 15.91
N SER A 24 -9.11 35.36 16.55
CA SER A 24 -8.85 35.66 17.95
C SER A 24 -10.03 35.22 18.81
N SER A 25 -9.74 34.58 19.95
CA SER A 25 -10.74 34.18 20.93
C SER A 25 -10.15 34.33 22.33
N GLY A 26 -10.58 35.36 23.06
CA GLY A 26 -9.98 35.70 24.36
C GLY A 26 -8.51 36.10 24.22
N ALA A 27 -7.65 35.55 25.08
CA ALA A 27 -6.20 35.81 25.10
C ALA A 27 -5.39 35.11 23.99
N TYR A 28 -6.04 34.29 23.15
CA TYR A 28 -5.38 33.52 22.10
C TYR A 28 -5.64 34.10 20.71
N THR A 29 -4.58 34.22 19.91
CA THR A 29 -4.67 34.50 18.48
C THR A 29 -4.15 33.29 17.70
N CYS A 30 -5.02 32.67 16.91
CA CYS A 30 -4.68 31.53 16.07
C CYS A 30 -4.66 31.94 14.60
N CYS A 31 -3.54 31.73 13.92
CA CYS A 31 -3.37 32.03 12.50
C CYS A 31 -2.97 30.77 11.73
N LEU A 32 -3.46 30.65 10.49
CA LEU A 32 -2.92 29.66 9.58
C LEU A 32 -1.47 30.00 9.22
N ALA A 33 -0.58 29.02 9.34
CA ALA A 33 0.83 29.12 9.03
C ALA A 33 1.35 27.80 8.44
N THR A 34 2.65 27.74 8.19
CA THR A 34 3.37 26.52 7.82
C THR A 34 4.47 26.20 8.84
N SER A 35 4.91 24.93 8.85
CA SER A 35 5.97 24.40 9.70
C SER A 35 6.72 23.30 8.96
N ASP A 36 8.04 23.25 9.06
CA ASP A 36 8.87 22.17 8.54
C ASP A 36 8.93 20.95 9.48
N GLU A 37 8.68 21.19 10.77
CA GLU A 37 8.60 20.19 11.84
C GLU A 37 7.50 19.14 11.60
N SER A 38 7.90 17.87 11.60
CA SER A 38 6.97 16.73 11.56
C SER A 38 6.33 16.52 12.94
N PRO A 39 4.99 16.37 13.03
CA PRO A 39 4.30 16.21 14.33
C PRO A 39 4.60 14.88 15.03
N PHE A 40 4.92 13.85 14.26
CA PHE A 40 5.36 12.53 14.69
C PHE A 40 6.12 11.87 13.53
N PHE A 41 6.50 10.61 13.67
CA PHE A 41 7.30 9.87 12.69
C PHE A 41 6.83 8.43 12.56
N ILE A 42 7.23 7.80 11.46
CA ILE A 42 7.01 6.38 11.18
C ILE A 42 8.35 5.65 11.25
N SER A 43 8.40 4.57 12.02
CA SER A 43 9.56 3.70 12.08
C SER A 43 9.74 2.98 10.75
N ASP A 44 10.99 2.90 10.35
CA ASP A 44 11.48 2.19 9.19
C ASP A 44 12.75 1.43 9.59
N GLU A 45 13.45 0.82 8.64
CA GLU A 45 14.75 0.19 8.91
C GLU A 45 15.92 1.07 8.50
N TYR A 46 17.00 1.05 9.30
CA TYR A 46 18.30 1.56 8.88
C TYR A 46 19.36 0.47 8.96
N LEU A 47 19.97 0.17 7.80
CA LEU A 47 21.01 -0.85 7.64
C LEU A 47 20.59 -2.24 8.18
N GLN A 48 19.29 -2.51 8.30
CA GLN A 48 18.78 -3.84 8.62
C GLN A 48 18.59 -4.68 7.34
N GLY A 49 18.66 -4.06 6.16
CA GLY A 49 18.54 -4.76 4.89
C GLY A 49 17.10 -5.19 4.67
N LYS A 50 16.79 -6.49 4.78
CA LYS A 50 15.45 -7.03 4.53
C LYS A 50 14.56 -7.19 5.75
N LYS A 51 14.99 -6.69 6.91
CA LYS A 51 14.21 -6.86 8.14
C LYS A 51 12.95 -6.03 8.10
N GLN A 52 11.88 -6.57 8.69
CA GLN A 52 10.64 -5.84 8.92
C GLN A 52 10.58 -5.20 10.32
N TYR A 53 11.76 -4.92 10.91
CA TYR A 53 11.87 -4.27 12.21
C TYR A 53 13.17 -3.48 12.35
N GLU A 54 13.19 -2.56 13.32
CA GLU A 54 14.36 -1.84 13.84
C GLU A 54 14.64 -2.26 15.29
N ASN A 55 15.88 -2.09 15.74
CA ASN A 55 16.32 -2.39 17.10
C ASN A 55 15.87 -1.28 18.05
N PHE A 56 15.13 -1.66 19.09
CA PHE A 56 14.87 -0.79 20.23
C PHE A 56 16.11 -0.73 21.13
N ARG A 57 16.34 0.42 21.77
CA ARG A 57 17.38 0.62 22.78
C ARG A 57 16.80 1.31 24.00
N GLU A 58 17.17 0.85 25.19
CA GLU A 58 16.67 1.42 26.45
C GLU A 58 17.16 2.86 26.67
N LEU A 59 16.40 3.67 27.41
CA LEU A 59 16.78 5.05 27.73
C LEU A 59 17.95 5.12 28.72
N GLU A 60 17.97 4.21 29.69
CA GLU A 60 18.97 4.16 30.77
C GLU A 60 20.32 3.63 30.28
N ASP A 61 20.31 2.68 29.34
CA ASP A 61 21.51 2.14 28.70
C ASP A 61 21.22 1.75 27.24
N ASP A 62 21.65 2.62 26.33
CA ASP A 62 21.41 2.47 24.90
C ASP A 62 22.20 1.32 24.22
N SER A 63 23.07 0.64 24.97
CA SER A 63 23.73 -0.60 24.53
C SER A 63 22.78 -1.80 24.61
N ILE A 64 21.78 -1.74 25.49
CA ILE A 64 20.78 -2.78 25.69
C ILE A 64 19.76 -2.74 24.54
N SER A 65 19.50 -3.90 23.94
CA SER A 65 18.51 -4.09 22.87
C SER A 65 17.73 -5.38 23.09
N ASN A 66 16.89 -5.35 24.13
CA ASN A 66 15.98 -6.39 24.56
C ASN A 66 14.61 -6.33 23.85
N LYS A 67 14.29 -5.25 23.13
CA LYS A 67 13.06 -5.09 22.36
C LYS A 67 13.32 -4.89 20.86
N TYR A 68 12.28 -4.99 20.05
CA TYR A 68 12.32 -4.62 18.63
C TYR A 68 11.08 -3.81 18.22
N ILE A 69 11.28 -2.90 17.26
CA ILE A 69 10.28 -1.97 16.74
C ILE A 69 9.85 -2.47 15.36
N PRO A 70 8.63 -2.97 15.17
CA PRO A 70 8.13 -3.34 13.84
C PRO A 70 8.15 -2.13 12.89
N ARG A 71 8.44 -2.34 11.61
CA ARG A 71 8.34 -1.24 10.62
C ARG A 71 6.89 -0.77 10.48
N GLY A 72 6.70 0.53 10.29
CA GLY A 72 5.37 1.15 10.30
C GLY A 72 4.84 1.48 11.69
N THR A 73 5.64 1.33 12.76
CA THR A 73 5.30 1.80 14.10
C THR A 73 5.29 3.32 14.11
N ILE A 74 4.25 3.91 14.71
CA ILE A 74 4.14 5.36 14.84
C ILE A 74 4.80 5.78 16.14
N VAL A 75 5.75 6.70 16.05
CA VAL A 75 6.53 7.20 17.18
C VAL A 75 6.51 8.71 17.21
N TYR A 76 6.63 9.30 18.39
CA TYR A 76 6.83 10.74 18.53
C TYR A 76 8.05 11.03 19.39
N ILE A 77 8.59 12.23 19.26
CA ILE A 77 9.76 12.71 20.02
C ILE A 77 9.24 13.68 21.09
N PRO A 78 9.13 13.26 22.37
CA PRO A 78 8.72 14.16 23.43
C PRO A 78 9.82 15.19 23.72
N GLN A 79 9.45 16.46 23.88
CA GLN A 79 10.39 17.53 24.27
C GLN A 79 11.14 17.17 25.57
N ALA A 80 10.43 16.62 26.56
CA ALA A 80 11.03 16.18 27.82
C ALA A 80 12.10 15.07 27.68
N LEU A 81 12.15 14.38 26.53
CA LEU A 81 13.20 13.39 26.26
C LEU A 81 14.36 13.96 25.45
N LEU A 82 14.25 15.17 24.89
CA LEU A 82 15.36 15.79 24.15
C LEU A 82 16.52 16.20 25.06
N ASP A 83 16.24 16.47 26.33
CA ASP A 83 17.25 16.77 27.35
C ASP A 83 18.05 15.53 27.78
N VAL A 84 17.64 14.33 27.35
CA VAL A 84 18.39 13.10 27.61
C VAL A 84 19.60 13.08 26.68
N GLU A 85 20.80 13.29 27.23
CA GLU A 85 22.06 13.17 26.50
C GLU A 85 22.19 11.77 25.89
N SER A 86 21.85 11.63 24.61
CA SER A 86 22.14 10.40 23.89
C SER A 86 23.65 10.31 23.68
N SER A 87 24.27 9.19 24.07
CA SER A 87 25.73 9.01 23.98
C SER A 87 26.29 9.06 22.55
N LYS A 88 25.44 9.18 21.52
CA LYS A 88 25.81 9.13 20.10
C LYS A 88 24.91 10.03 19.24
N ASP A 89 25.51 10.90 18.43
CA ASP A 89 24.89 11.92 17.54
C ASP A 89 23.79 11.43 16.55
N TYR A 90 23.45 10.15 16.55
CA TYR A 90 22.52 9.53 15.61
C TYR A 90 21.33 8.82 16.26
N ARG A 91 21.16 8.88 17.59
CA ARG A 91 20.02 8.30 18.27
C ARG A 91 18.94 9.34 18.52
N LEU A 92 17.68 8.98 18.27
CA LEU A 92 16.52 9.81 18.61
C LEU A 92 15.79 9.18 19.78
N PRO A 93 15.57 9.91 20.88
CA PRO A 93 14.63 9.47 21.89
C PRO A 93 13.22 9.50 21.30
N PHE A 94 12.42 8.51 21.63
CA PHE A 94 11.06 8.43 21.13
C PHE A 94 10.13 7.80 22.15
N LYS A 95 8.83 7.94 21.89
CA LYS A 95 7.78 7.16 22.52
C LYS A 95 6.85 6.57 21.47
N VAL A 96 6.44 5.32 21.69
CA VAL A 96 5.52 4.60 20.80
C VAL A 96 4.09 5.11 20.95
N LEU A 97 3.46 5.49 19.83
CA LEU A 97 2.05 5.85 19.74
C LEU A 97 1.16 4.68 19.29
N SER A 98 1.60 3.96 18.25
CA SER A 98 0.85 2.86 17.62
C SER A 98 1.81 1.82 17.07
N VAL A 99 1.45 0.54 17.20
CA VAL A 99 2.24 -0.60 16.72
C VAL A 99 1.39 -1.39 15.71
N PRO A 100 1.94 -1.79 14.55
CA PRO A 100 1.25 -2.67 13.61
C PRO A 100 0.85 -4.00 14.23
N ASN A 101 -0.18 -4.66 13.66
CA ASN A 101 -0.57 -6.01 14.05
C ASN A 101 0.59 -7.02 13.87
N ALA A 102 0.49 -8.17 14.54
CA ALA A 102 1.53 -9.20 14.53
C ALA A 102 1.33 -10.26 13.43
N LYS A 103 0.37 -10.08 12.51
CA LYS A 103 0.00 -11.11 11.52
C LYS A 103 1.19 -11.53 10.66
N LEU A 104 1.97 -10.55 10.19
CA LEU A 104 3.15 -10.81 9.36
C LEU A 104 4.21 -11.64 10.12
N GLU A 105 4.42 -11.35 11.40
CA GLU A 105 5.28 -12.14 12.29
C GLU A 105 4.75 -13.55 12.52
N GLU A 106 3.44 -13.72 12.68
CA GLU A 106 2.78 -15.02 12.85
C GLU A 106 2.92 -15.88 11.59
N THR A 107 2.65 -15.31 10.41
CA THR A 107 2.89 -15.94 9.11
C THR A 107 4.35 -16.37 8.97
N SER A 108 5.30 -15.54 9.42
CA SER A 108 6.73 -15.88 9.38
C SER A 108 7.11 -17.07 10.26
N GLN A 109 6.33 -17.37 11.31
CA GLN A 109 6.58 -18.51 12.19
C GLN A 109 6.03 -19.81 11.60
N LYS A 110 4.90 -19.73 10.88
CA LYS A 110 4.22 -20.89 10.26
C LYS A 110 4.90 -21.36 8.98
N THR A 111 5.47 -20.45 8.20
CA THR A 111 6.08 -20.79 6.91
C THR A 111 7.30 -21.71 7.06
N SER A 112 7.59 -22.53 6.04
CA SER A 112 8.86 -23.27 5.93
C SER A 112 9.95 -22.45 5.22
N ARG A 113 9.58 -21.34 4.57
CA ARG A 113 10.47 -20.56 3.69
C ARG A 113 11.47 -19.73 4.48
N ARG A 114 12.75 -20.07 4.31
CA ARG A 114 13.87 -19.40 5.00
C ARG A 114 13.93 -17.90 4.75
N MET A 115 13.73 -17.43 3.53
CA MET A 115 13.80 -15.99 3.22
C MET A 115 12.78 -15.18 4.02
N PHE A 116 11.53 -15.64 4.09
CA PHE A 116 10.48 -14.95 4.81
C PHE A 116 10.80 -14.93 6.32
N LYS A 117 11.31 -16.04 6.87
CA LYS A 117 11.85 -16.08 8.24
C LYS A 117 12.99 -15.10 8.47
N GLU A 118 13.87 -14.95 7.49
CA GLU A 118 15.03 -14.05 7.56
C GLU A 118 14.63 -12.58 7.73
N MET A 119 13.44 -12.16 7.28
CA MET A 119 12.89 -10.83 7.54
C MET A 119 12.68 -10.55 9.04
N PHE A 120 12.65 -11.59 9.87
CA PHE A 120 12.41 -11.54 11.30
C PHE A 120 13.54 -12.14 12.15
N TRP A 121 14.62 -12.66 11.54
CA TRP A 121 15.79 -13.13 12.29
C TRP A 121 16.51 -12.01 13.00
N GLY A 122 17.11 -12.31 14.16
CA GLY A 122 17.82 -11.33 15.00
C GLY A 122 16.95 -10.74 16.11
N LYS A 123 15.63 -11.00 16.09
CA LYS A 123 14.70 -10.64 17.17
C LYS A 123 14.49 -11.72 18.24
N LYS A 124 15.16 -12.88 18.13
CA LYS A 124 14.98 -14.00 19.06
C LYS A 124 15.37 -13.55 20.48
N GLY A 125 14.51 -13.81 21.46
CA GLY A 125 14.71 -13.39 22.84
C GLY A 125 14.47 -11.90 23.09
N ARG A 126 13.92 -11.18 22.09
CA ARG A 126 13.50 -9.78 22.24
C ARG A 126 11.99 -9.66 22.27
N GLU A 127 11.52 -8.76 23.11
CA GLU A 127 10.11 -8.42 23.22
C GLU A 127 9.69 -7.45 22.10
N ARG A 128 8.43 -7.53 21.68
CA ARG A 128 7.85 -6.56 20.75
C ARG A 128 7.60 -5.28 21.53
N VAL A 129 7.91 -4.11 20.98
CA VAL A 129 7.51 -2.85 21.62
C VAL A 129 5.99 -2.76 21.75
N GLU A 130 5.56 -2.13 22.82
CA GLU A 130 4.16 -1.82 23.10
C GLU A 130 3.93 -0.31 23.09
N ARG A 131 2.65 0.07 23.03
CA ARG A 131 2.28 1.47 23.13
C ARG A 131 2.78 2.05 24.46
N GLY A 132 3.38 3.24 24.37
CA GLY A 132 3.89 3.95 25.54
C GLY A 132 5.33 3.61 25.90
N ASP A 133 5.92 2.55 25.32
CA ASP A 133 7.35 2.28 25.42
C ASP A 133 8.15 3.51 24.97
N GLN A 134 9.24 3.79 25.71
CA GLN A 134 10.14 4.90 25.45
C GLN A 134 11.57 4.37 25.34
N GLY A 135 12.32 4.86 24.37
CA GLY A 135 13.65 4.35 24.09
C GLY A 135 14.38 5.20 23.05
N PHE A 136 15.49 4.66 22.55
CA PHE A 136 16.24 5.21 21.43
C PHE A 136 16.11 4.34 20.18
N LEU A 137 15.99 5.00 19.04
CA LEU A 137 16.12 4.39 17.71
C LEU A 137 17.14 5.18 16.87
N ASP A 138 17.61 4.61 15.77
CA ASP A 138 18.49 5.35 14.86
C ASP A 138 17.70 6.45 14.12
N LYS A 139 18.20 7.68 14.11
CA LYS A 139 17.55 8.83 13.47
C LYS A 139 17.28 8.65 11.98
N ARG A 140 17.98 7.74 11.32
CA ARG A 140 17.81 7.42 9.90
C ARG A 140 16.72 6.37 9.66
N SER A 141 16.29 5.68 10.73
CA SER A 141 15.18 4.71 10.74
C SER A 141 13.82 5.38 10.96
N VAL A 142 13.71 6.71 10.85
CA VAL A 142 12.42 7.40 10.90
C VAL A 142 12.10 8.08 9.58
N ARG A 143 10.81 8.13 9.27
CA ARG A 143 10.26 8.85 8.13
C ARG A 143 9.27 9.89 8.60
N ARG A 144 9.26 11.03 7.90
CA ARG A 144 8.31 12.12 8.15
C ARG A 144 6.91 11.69 7.69
N VAL A 145 5.89 12.25 8.33
CA VAL A 145 4.50 11.83 8.08
C VAL A 145 3.94 12.33 6.76
N ASP A 146 4.55 13.33 6.12
CA ASP A 146 4.15 13.84 4.81
C ASP A 146 4.33 12.83 3.67
N GLU A 147 5.12 11.78 3.89
CA GLU A 147 5.29 10.67 2.95
C GLU A 147 4.14 9.66 3.01
N PHE A 148 3.23 9.77 3.99
CA PHE A 148 2.21 8.77 4.28
C PHE A 148 0.80 9.37 4.37
N SER A 149 -0.18 8.54 4.04
CA SER A 149 -1.56 8.68 4.49
C SER A 149 -1.83 7.64 5.56
N PHE A 150 -2.82 7.90 6.40
CA PHE A 150 -3.13 7.06 7.55
C PHE A 150 -4.56 6.58 7.46
N ILE A 151 -4.77 5.28 7.52
CA ILE A 151 -6.12 4.70 7.55
C ILE A 151 -6.47 4.40 8.99
N VAL A 152 -7.61 4.92 9.43
CA VAL A 152 -8.17 4.60 10.75
C VAL A 152 -8.74 3.20 10.68
N ARG A 153 -8.35 2.33 11.62
CA ARG A 153 -8.76 0.93 11.63
C ARG A 153 -10.29 0.81 11.73
N GLU A 154 -10.87 -0.16 11.02
CA GLU A 154 -12.29 -0.49 11.09
C GLU A 154 -12.72 -0.88 12.52
N ASP A 155 -11.86 -1.62 13.24
CA ASP A 155 -12.07 -2.07 14.62
C ASP A 155 -11.69 -1.02 15.69
N ALA A 156 -11.33 0.19 15.29
CA ALA A 156 -11.02 1.26 16.23
C ALA A 156 -12.23 1.61 17.09
N ARG A 157 -12.00 2.13 18.30
CA ARG A 157 -13.08 2.74 19.08
C ARG A 157 -13.75 3.83 18.25
N THR A 158 -15.08 3.82 18.23
CA THR A 158 -15.89 4.78 17.49
C THR A 158 -15.70 6.19 18.05
N PHE A 159 -15.09 7.06 17.25
CA PHE A 159 -15.03 8.49 17.52
C PHE A 159 -15.69 9.23 16.36
N LEU A 160 -16.47 10.26 16.69
CA LEU A 160 -17.00 11.19 15.71
C LEU A 160 -16.04 12.36 15.58
N SER A 161 -15.85 12.78 14.34
CA SER A 161 -15.19 14.03 14.03
C SER A 161 -15.98 15.25 14.53
N PRO A 162 -15.40 16.47 14.54
CA PRO A 162 -16.12 17.67 14.95
C PRO A 162 -17.41 17.94 14.16
N LYS A 163 -17.50 17.49 12.91
CA LYS A 163 -18.71 17.56 12.07
C LYS A 163 -19.61 16.33 12.14
N GLY A 164 -19.29 15.34 12.99
CA GLY A 164 -20.11 14.16 13.18
C GLY A 164 -19.82 13.00 12.22
N HIS A 165 -18.67 12.99 11.53
CA HIS A 165 -18.27 11.87 10.68
C HIS A 165 -17.67 10.74 11.50
N LEU A 166 -18.07 9.50 11.24
CA LEU A 166 -17.46 8.31 11.84
C LEU A 166 -16.05 8.10 11.28
N LEU A 167 -15.03 8.06 12.13
CA LEU A 167 -13.64 7.99 11.65
C LEU A 167 -13.20 6.61 11.14
N ASN A 168 -13.84 5.52 11.57
CA ASN A 168 -13.46 4.14 11.22
C ASN A 168 -13.41 3.93 9.70
N GLY A 169 -12.34 3.31 9.20
CA GLY A 169 -12.11 3.08 7.76
C GLY A 169 -11.77 4.35 6.95
N MET A 170 -11.87 5.55 7.53
CA MET A 170 -11.52 6.80 6.85
C MET A 170 -10.01 7.00 6.78
N THR A 171 -9.58 7.91 5.91
CA THR A 171 -8.18 8.29 5.77
C THR A 171 -7.94 9.69 6.32
N ILE A 172 -6.86 9.82 7.08
CA ILE A 172 -6.31 11.11 7.48
C ILE A 172 -4.95 11.30 6.79
N SER A 173 -4.73 12.48 6.20
CA SER A 173 -3.46 12.83 5.55
C SER A 173 -2.98 14.19 6.04
N PRO A 174 -1.69 14.40 6.31
CA PRO A 174 -1.20 15.74 6.63
C PRO A 174 -1.46 16.69 5.47
N ILE A 175 -1.84 17.94 5.78
CA ILE A 175 -2.05 18.97 4.77
C ILE A 175 -0.73 19.67 4.52
N MET A 176 -0.22 19.59 3.29
CA MET A 176 1.06 20.19 2.90
C MET A 176 0.84 21.43 2.03
N VAL A 177 1.68 22.45 2.21
CA VAL A 177 1.76 23.65 1.38
C VAL A 177 3.24 23.92 1.08
N ASN A 178 3.63 23.92 -0.20
CA ASN A 178 5.01 24.17 -0.63
C ASN A 178 6.09 23.30 0.06
N GLY A 179 5.75 22.05 0.42
CA GLY A 179 6.66 21.12 1.10
C GLY A 179 6.69 21.24 2.64
N GLU A 180 5.92 22.15 3.21
CA GLU A 180 5.77 22.36 4.66
C GLU A 180 4.39 21.93 5.15
N PHE A 181 4.30 21.53 6.42
CA PHE A 181 3.04 21.18 7.06
C PHE A 181 2.20 22.43 7.29
N ARG A 182 0.93 22.37 6.95
CA ARG A 182 -0.03 23.41 7.31
C ARG A 182 -0.38 23.26 8.79
N VAL A 183 -0.27 24.36 9.52
CA VAL A 183 -0.53 24.42 10.96
C VAL A 183 -1.50 25.56 11.29
N SER A 184 -2.26 25.39 12.36
CA SER A 184 -2.90 26.50 13.08
C SER A 184 -1.97 26.91 14.21
N ARG A 185 -1.26 28.03 14.05
CA ARG A 185 -0.35 28.58 15.06
C ARG A 185 -1.14 29.46 16.01
N CYS A 186 -1.29 29.01 17.26
CA CYS A 186 -1.99 29.71 18.32
C CYS A 186 -1.00 30.32 19.30
N CYS A 187 -1.04 31.63 19.46
CA CYS A 187 -0.18 32.38 20.36
C CYS A 187 -0.99 33.01 21.50
N THR A 188 -0.45 32.97 22.70
CA THR A 188 -0.95 33.71 23.86
C THR A 188 0.20 34.49 24.47
N GLU A 189 -0.10 35.70 24.93
CA GLU A 189 0.82 36.47 25.74
C GLU A 189 0.75 35.92 27.18
N ARG A 190 1.91 35.64 27.78
CA ARG A 190 2.04 35.27 29.18
C ARG A 190 3.09 36.17 29.81
N GLU A 191 2.79 36.71 30.99
CA GLU A 191 3.80 37.35 31.81
C GLU A 191 4.80 36.28 32.26
N ASP A 192 6.07 36.50 31.95
CA ASP A 192 7.15 35.67 32.48
C ASP A 192 7.45 36.04 33.96
N ILE A 193 8.43 35.38 34.57
CA ILE A 193 8.83 35.62 35.96
C ILE A 193 9.42 37.04 36.15
N SER A 194 9.82 37.71 35.06
CA SER A 194 10.39 39.06 35.06
C SER A 194 9.33 40.17 34.87
N GLY A 195 8.09 39.81 34.52
CA GLY A 195 6.99 40.74 34.25
C GLY A 195 7.00 41.31 32.82
N GLU A 196 7.81 40.75 31.91
CA GLU A 196 7.76 41.03 30.48
C GLU A 196 6.81 40.02 29.80
N GLY A 197 5.96 40.52 28.88
CA GLY A 197 5.02 39.68 28.15
C GLY A 197 5.75 38.84 27.09
N GLU A 198 5.93 37.54 27.33
CA GLU A 198 6.41 36.61 26.31
C GLU A 198 5.25 36.00 25.53
N MET A 199 5.37 35.99 24.21
CA MET A 199 4.43 35.31 23.32
C MET A 199 4.72 33.82 23.26
N TYR A 200 3.88 33.02 23.91
CA TYR A 200 3.93 31.56 23.81
C TYR A 200 3.08 31.09 22.63
N CYS A 201 3.71 30.52 21.61
CA CYS A 201 3.06 30.00 20.41
C CYS A 201 3.14 28.48 20.32
N GLN A 202 2.02 27.84 19.96
CA GLN A 202 1.95 26.41 19.68
C GLN A 202 1.43 26.17 18.26
N ASN A 203 2.09 25.27 17.53
CA ASN A 203 1.66 24.82 16.22
C ASN A 203 0.73 23.61 16.36
N ASN A 204 -0.50 23.73 15.88
CA ASN A 204 -1.43 22.60 15.74
C ASN A 204 -1.46 22.14 14.28
N HIS A 205 -0.79 21.03 13.96
CA HIS A 205 -0.77 20.47 12.59
C HIS A 205 -2.17 20.09 12.10
N LEU A 206 -2.43 20.38 10.83
CA LEU A 206 -3.72 20.11 10.20
C LEU A 206 -3.66 18.86 9.32
N PHE A 207 -4.70 18.05 9.42
CA PHE A 207 -4.88 16.81 8.68
C PHE A 207 -6.19 16.86 7.89
N ALA A 208 -6.18 16.41 6.64
CA ALA A 208 -7.38 16.22 5.83
C ALA A 208 -8.01 14.88 6.19
N LEU A 209 -9.28 14.89 6.61
CA LEU A 209 -10.12 13.70 6.71
C LEU A 209 -10.77 13.43 5.36
N LYS A 210 -10.62 12.22 4.85
CA LYS A 210 -11.16 11.75 3.58
C LYS A 210 -11.96 10.48 3.75
N ASP A 211 -13.03 10.34 2.99
CA ASP A 211 -13.81 9.10 2.90
C ASP A 211 -13.00 7.95 2.24
N LYS A 212 -13.65 6.79 2.10
CA LYS A 212 -13.07 5.57 1.50
C LYS A 212 -12.69 5.81 0.04
N GLU A 213 -13.43 6.66 -0.65
CA GLU A 213 -13.24 7.06 -2.05
C GLU A 213 -12.11 8.10 -2.20
N GLY A 214 -11.74 8.80 -1.12
CA GLY A 214 -10.69 9.82 -1.09
C GLY A 214 -11.17 11.26 -1.23
N ASN A 215 -12.47 11.50 -1.19
CA ASN A 215 -13.02 12.84 -1.17
C ASN A 215 -12.77 13.50 0.19
N LEU A 216 -12.42 14.79 0.16
CA LEU A 216 -12.21 15.58 1.37
C LEU A 216 -13.56 15.81 2.10
N LEU A 217 -13.63 15.42 3.37
CA LEU A 217 -14.79 15.68 4.23
C LEU A 217 -14.56 16.94 5.08
N GLU A 218 -13.41 17.01 5.76
CA GLU A 218 -13.02 18.15 6.58
C GLU A 218 -11.53 18.16 6.93
N ASN A 219 -11.11 19.18 7.67
CA ASN A 219 -9.77 19.26 8.24
C ASN A 219 -9.83 19.07 9.76
N LEU A 220 -8.99 18.18 10.28
CA LEU A 220 -8.80 17.89 11.69
C LEU A 220 -7.50 18.50 12.20
N THR A 221 -7.40 18.73 13.52
CA THR A 221 -6.16 19.12 14.17
C THR A 221 -5.47 17.89 14.79
N LEU A 222 -4.14 17.94 14.92
CA LEU A 222 -3.39 16.92 15.66
C LEU A 222 -3.89 16.76 17.10
N GLU A 223 -4.22 17.87 17.75
CA GLU A 223 -4.79 17.88 19.10
C GLU A 223 -6.06 17.05 19.18
N PHE A 224 -6.99 17.23 18.24
CA PHE A 224 -8.19 16.41 18.15
C PHE A 224 -7.83 14.92 18.01
N LEU A 225 -6.94 14.57 17.07
CA LEU A 225 -6.52 13.18 16.82
C LEU A 225 -5.85 12.52 18.03
N ALA A 226 -5.13 13.30 18.84
CA ALA A 226 -4.52 12.87 20.08
C ALA A 226 -5.58 12.64 21.18
N CYS A 227 -6.50 13.59 21.37
CA CYS A 227 -7.59 13.50 22.34
C CYS A 227 -8.56 12.36 22.04
N SER A 228 -8.91 12.16 20.77
CA SER A 228 -9.73 11.06 20.30
C SER A 228 -8.98 9.73 20.27
N ARG A 229 -7.69 9.70 20.65
CA ARG A 229 -6.84 8.50 20.60
C ARG A 229 -6.80 7.86 19.19
N THR A 230 -7.11 8.63 18.15
CA THR A 230 -7.14 8.16 16.76
C THR A 230 -5.73 7.78 16.30
N LEU A 231 -4.69 8.49 16.75
CA LEU A 231 -3.29 8.18 16.43
C LEU A 231 -2.84 6.78 16.89
N GLU A 232 -3.54 6.18 17.85
CA GLU A 232 -3.27 4.81 18.34
C GLU A 232 -3.89 3.75 17.43
N ASN A 233 -4.83 4.14 16.59
CA ASN A 233 -5.69 3.26 15.79
C ASN A 233 -5.56 3.56 14.30
N ILE A 234 -4.43 4.11 13.88
CA ILE A 234 -4.15 4.38 12.48
C ILE A 234 -3.01 3.51 11.97
N ARG A 235 -3.06 3.21 10.67
CA ARG A 235 -2.02 2.48 9.94
C ARG A 235 -1.43 3.37 8.85
N PRO A 236 -0.09 3.54 8.80
CA PRO A 236 0.55 4.32 7.73
C PRO A 236 0.59 3.54 6.42
N ILE A 237 0.26 4.21 5.32
CA ILE A 237 0.35 3.74 3.95
C ILE A 237 1.08 4.82 3.13
N PRO A 238 2.20 4.50 2.43
CA PRO A 238 2.85 5.44 1.54
C PRO A 238 1.85 6.02 0.53
N GLN A 239 1.95 7.31 0.23
CA GLN A 239 0.97 8.00 -0.61
C GLN A 239 0.77 7.34 -1.99
N ASP A 240 1.86 6.84 -2.59
CA ASP A 240 1.84 6.22 -3.92
C ASP A 240 1.09 4.88 -3.93
N ASP A 241 1.02 4.19 -2.79
CA ASP A 241 0.40 2.87 -2.62
C ASP A 241 -1.04 2.94 -2.11
N LEU A 242 -1.51 4.13 -1.69
CA LEU A 242 -2.83 4.30 -1.09
C LEU A 242 -3.97 3.93 -2.05
N SER A 243 -3.91 4.43 -3.29
CA SER A 243 -4.95 4.20 -4.29
C SER A 243 -5.13 2.71 -4.65
N PRO A 244 -4.09 1.95 -5.00
CA PRO A 244 -4.26 0.53 -5.32
C PRO A 244 -4.68 -0.29 -4.10
N ILE A 245 -4.16 0.00 -2.91
CA ILE A 245 -4.57 -0.72 -1.68
C ILE A 245 -6.05 -0.50 -1.37
N ARG A 246 -6.54 0.74 -1.47
CA ARG A 246 -7.96 1.03 -1.33
C ARG A 246 -8.80 0.30 -2.36
N SER A 247 -8.31 0.21 -3.60
CA SER A 247 -9.02 -0.51 -4.66
C SER A 247 -9.14 -2.00 -4.34
N VAL A 248 -8.08 -2.63 -3.80
CA VAL A 248 -8.12 -4.02 -3.30
C VAL A 248 -9.13 -4.17 -2.16
N VAL A 249 -9.15 -3.26 -1.19
CA VAL A 249 -10.08 -3.31 -0.05
C VAL A 249 -11.54 -3.08 -0.47
N ASN A 250 -11.79 -2.16 -1.39
CA ASN A 250 -13.13 -1.93 -1.91
C ASN A 250 -13.63 -3.16 -2.68
N LEU A 251 -12.77 -3.77 -3.49
CA LEU A 251 -13.05 -5.03 -4.19
C LEU A 251 -13.38 -6.18 -3.21
N LEU A 252 -12.68 -6.25 -2.08
CA LEU A 252 -13.00 -7.19 -1.02
C LEU A 252 -14.41 -6.95 -0.46
N SER A 253 -14.74 -5.68 -0.20
CA SER A 253 -16.05 -5.28 0.29
C SER A 253 -17.18 -5.54 -0.72
N GLU A 254 -16.93 -5.40 -2.01
CA GLU A 254 -17.89 -5.74 -3.07
C GLU A 254 -18.10 -7.26 -3.14
N SER A 255 -17.03 -8.05 -2.96
CA SER A 255 -17.14 -9.51 -2.94
C SER A 255 -17.95 -10.05 -1.76
N LEU A 256 -17.96 -9.32 -0.64
CA LEU A 256 -18.70 -9.66 0.58
C LEU A 256 -20.21 -9.69 0.40
N GLU A 257 -20.75 -8.83 -0.45
CA GLU A 257 -22.17 -8.85 -0.80
C GLU A 257 -22.58 -10.19 -1.46
N THR A 258 -21.59 -11.00 -1.88
CA THR A 258 -21.78 -12.30 -2.52
C THR A 258 -21.24 -13.50 -1.73
N SER A 259 -20.51 -13.31 -0.63
CA SER A 259 -19.86 -14.39 0.13
C SER A 259 -19.66 -14.02 1.62
N GLU A 260 -20.06 -14.90 2.55
CA GLU A 260 -19.92 -14.75 4.01
C GLU A 260 -18.45 -14.79 4.52
N THR A 261 -17.47 -14.82 3.63
CA THR A 261 -16.08 -15.24 3.97
C THR A 261 -15.17 -14.10 4.44
N TYR A 262 -15.50 -12.84 4.17
CA TYR A 262 -14.60 -11.70 4.45
C TYR A 262 -15.23 -10.66 5.38
N GLU A 263 -16.07 -11.06 6.35
CA GLU A 263 -17.15 -10.24 6.96
C GLU A 263 -16.83 -8.76 7.30
N GLU A 264 -15.58 -8.37 7.53
CA GLU A 264 -15.17 -6.97 7.68
C GLU A 264 -13.74 -6.73 7.15
N ALA A 265 -13.55 -6.78 5.83
CA ALA A 265 -12.22 -6.58 5.23
C ALA A 265 -11.85 -5.09 5.06
N GLY A 266 -10.95 -4.58 5.91
CA GLY A 266 -10.28 -3.28 5.74
C GLY A 266 -8.78 -3.40 5.48
N VAL A 267 -8.04 -2.28 5.43
CA VAL A 267 -6.59 -2.29 5.17
C VAL A 267 -5.82 -2.97 6.31
N GLU A 268 -6.34 -2.97 7.52
CA GLU A 268 -5.79 -3.72 8.66
C GLU A 268 -5.83 -5.25 8.49
N SER A 269 -6.74 -5.76 7.66
CA SER A 269 -6.76 -7.19 7.31
C SER A 269 -5.56 -7.62 6.47
N LEU A 270 -4.98 -6.69 5.69
CA LEU A 270 -3.87 -6.96 4.78
C LEU A 270 -2.53 -7.14 5.53
N GLU A 271 -1.85 -8.25 5.25
CA GLU A 271 -0.43 -8.41 5.57
C GLU A 271 0.39 -7.63 4.52
N ILE A 272 1.19 -6.67 4.98
CA ILE A 272 1.92 -5.74 4.10
C ILE A 272 3.40 -5.86 4.38
N ILE A 273 4.18 -6.08 3.32
CA ILE A 273 5.64 -6.08 3.36
C ILE A 273 6.13 -4.74 2.83
N LEU A 274 6.91 -4.03 3.63
CA LEU A 274 7.58 -2.80 3.20
C LEU A 274 8.90 -3.14 2.48
N GLU A 275 9.18 -2.46 1.36
CA GLU A 275 10.39 -2.65 0.54
C GLU A 275 11.66 -2.32 1.33
N ASN A 276 12.79 -2.91 0.98
CA ASN A 276 14.09 -2.56 1.55
C ASN A 276 14.51 -1.18 1.04
N ASN A 277 15.12 -0.37 1.91
CA ASN A 277 15.72 0.88 1.46
C ASN A 277 17.13 0.59 0.91
N ASN A 278 17.43 1.09 -0.29
CA ASN A 278 18.76 0.97 -0.87
C ASN A 278 19.70 2.02 -0.25
N TRP A 279 20.41 1.61 0.81
CA TRP A 279 21.32 2.47 1.57
C TRP A 279 22.73 2.58 0.96
N SER A 280 23.07 1.82 -0.08
CA SER A 280 24.41 1.83 -0.66
C SER A 280 24.68 3.11 -1.47
N GLY A 281 25.45 4.02 -0.89
CA GLY A 281 26.13 5.11 -1.62
C GLY A 281 25.33 6.40 -1.86
N SER A 282 24.10 6.50 -1.36
CA SER A 282 23.26 7.70 -1.49
C SER A 282 23.12 8.42 -0.15
N ARG A 283 23.45 9.73 -0.11
CA ARG A 283 23.14 10.62 1.03
C ARG A 283 21.63 10.90 1.18
N ARG A 284 20.78 10.31 0.34
CA ARG A 284 19.32 10.49 0.38
C ARG A 284 18.70 9.24 1.00
N LEU A 285 18.00 9.45 2.12
CA LEU A 285 17.01 8.53 2.68
C LEU A 285 16.07 8.15 1.53
N SER A 286 16.00 6.89 1.13
CA SER A 286 14.96 6.45 0.19
C SER A 286 13.62 6.46 0.92
N LYS A 287 12.56 6.89 0.23
CA LYS A 287 11.19 6.84 0.78
C LYS A 287 10.81 5.40 1.07
N ALA A 288 10.11 5.16 2.19
CA ALA A 288 9.52 3.86 2.45
C ALA A 288 8.45 3.56 1.39
N LYS A 289 8.42 2.32 0.90
CA LYS A 289 7.45 1.85 -0.10
C LYS A 289 6.83 0.55 0.36
N ILE A 290 5.56 0.32 0.03
CA ILE A 290 4.99 -1.01 0.14
C ILE A 290 5.48 -1.82 -1.04
N ASN A 291 6.10 -2.96 -0.76
CA ASN A 291 6.53 -3.86 -1.82
C ASN A 291 5.40 -4.81 -2.19
N LEU A 292 4.80 -5.47 -1.19
CA LEU A 292 3.85 -6.55 -1.41
C LEU A 292 2.72 -6.51 -0.39
N VAL A 293 1.53 -6.95 -0.81
CA VAL A 293 0.39 -7.27 0.04
C VAL A 293 0.09 -8.76 -0.12
N LYS A 294 -0.32 -9.44 0.96
CA LYS A 294 -0.84 -10.81 0.83
C LYS A 294 -2.19 -10.75 0.13
N PHE A 295 -2.36 -11.58 -0.91
CA PHE A 295 -3.64 -11.73 -1.59
C PHE A 295 -4.68 -12.21 -0.57
N PRO A 296 -5.87 -11.60 -0.54
CA PRO A 296 -6.86 -11.88 0.49
C PRO A 296 -7.43 -13.28 0.30
N LEU A 297 -7.14 -14.16 1.26
CA LEU A 297 -7.53 -15.57 1.25
C LEU A 297 -8.25 -15.92 2.54
N ASP A 298 -9.23 -16.80 2.43
CA ASP A 298 -9.80 -17.50 3.58
C ASP A 298 -8.81 -18.54 4.11
N ASP A 299 -8.48 -18.46 5.39
CA ASP A 299 -7.46 -19.29 6.03
C ASP A 299 -7.79 -20.81 6.01
N GLN A 300 -9.06 -21.19 5.82
CA GLN A 300 -9.49 -22.59 5.84
C GLN A 300 -9.67 -23.19 4.45
N THR A 301 -10.30 -22.44 3.55
CA THR A 301 -10.72 -22.91 2.23
C THR A 301 -9.78 -22.47 1.12
N LEU A 302 -8.94 -21.46 1.37
CA LEU A 302 -8.06 -20.79 0.41
C LEU A 302 -8.82 -20.13 -0.74
N HIS A 303 -10.11 -19.85 -0.53
CA HIS A 303 -10.88 -19.04 -1.45
C HIS A 303 -10.44 -17.59 -1.34
N GLY A 304 -10.36 -16.95 -2.50
CA GLY A 304 -10.22 -15.51 -2.67
C GLY A 304 -11.54 -14.89 -3.17
N PRO A 305 -11.60 -13.56 -3.29
CA PRO A 305 -12.72 -12.86 -3.91
C PRO A 305 -12.97 -13.30 -5.35
N PHE A 306 -14.18 -13.06 -5.84
CA PHE A 306 -14.56 -13.25 -7.25
C PHE A 306 -14.28 -14.64 -7.82
N ASN A 307 -14.61 -15.69 -7.05
CA ASN A 307 -14.39 -17.09 -7.42
C ASN A 307 -12.92 -17.42 -7.72
N THR A 308 -11.99 -16.74 -7.04
CA THR A 308 -10.56 -17.09 -7.07
C THR A 308 -10.25 -18.10 -5.98
N ARG A 309 -9.21 -18.90 -6.17
CA ARG A 309 -8.72 -19.84 -5.17
C ARG A 309 -7.22 -20.02 -5.32
N HIS A 310 -6.47 -19.99 -4.21
CA HIS A 310 -5.06 -20.37 -4.20
C HIS A 310 -4.96 -21.90 -4.20
N TYR A 311 -4.47 -22.49 -5.30
CA TYR A 311 -4.34 -23.94 -5.39
C TYR A 311 -3.02 -24.40 -4.76
N THR A 312 -3.09 -25.47 -3.95
CA THR A 312 -1.94 -26.19 -3.38
C THR A 312 -0.84 -25.26 -2.85
N PRO A 313 -1.06 -24.59 -1.70
CA PRO A 313 -0.04 -23.73 -1.12
C PRO A 313 1.25 -24.50 -0.89
N ASP A 314 2.38 -23.88 -1.25
CA ASP A 314 3.68 -24.49 -1.07
C ASP A 314 4.12 -24.54 0.41
N ASP A 315 3.50 -23.70 1.26
CA ASP A 315 3.75 -23.67 2.69
C ASP A 315 2.53 -23.19 3.49
N PRO A 316 2.40 -23.55 4.78
CA PRO A 316 1.22 -23.19 5.60
C PRO A 316 1.03 -21.70 5.88
N GLY A 317 1.96 -20.83 5.44
CA GLY A 317 1.83 -19.39 5.54
C GLY A 317 1.41 -18.73 4.23
N ASP A 318 1.27 -19.49 3.14
CA ASP A 318 0.96 -19.04 1.77
C ASP A 318 1.86 -17.87 1.35
N THR A 319 3.17 -18.03 1.57
CA THR A 319 4.13 -16.93 1.34
C THR A 319 4.34 -16.62 -0.15
N ASP A 320 3.82 -17.46 -1.03
CA ASP A 320 3.72 -17.30 -2.48
C ASP A 320 2.49 -16.50 -2.91
N ALA A 321 1.54 -16.22 -2.01
CA ALA A 321 0.35 -15.41 -2.26
C ALA A 321 0.59 -13.90 -2.08
N TYR A 322 1.83 -13.46 -1.93
CA TYR A 322 2.16 -12.02 -1.87
C TYR A 322 2.26 -11.43 -3.27
N VAL A 323 1.78 -10.20 -3.47
CA VAL A 323 1.72 -9.54 -4.77
C VAL A 323 1.86 -8.03 -4.62
N LYS A 324 2.38 -7.34 -5.64
CA LYS A 324 2.36 -5.87 -5.67
C LYS A 324 0.92 -5.35 -5.68
N PRO A 325 0.60 -4.23 -4.99
CA PRO A 325 -0.77 -3.72 -4.89
C PRO A 325 -1.50 -3.54 -6.24
N TYR A 326 -0.86 -2.89 -7.22
CA TYR A 326 -1.48 -2.69 -8.54
C TYR A 326 -1.69 -3.99 -9.31
N ALA A 327 -0.75 -4.95 -9.19
CA ALA A 327 -0.85 -6.25 -9.85
C ALA A 327 -1.99 -7.09 -9.26
N GLY A 328 -2.08 -7.17 -7.92
CA GLY A 328 -3.17 -7.86 -7.23
C GLY A 328 -4.53 -7.23 -7.51
N CYS A 329 -4.62 -5.89 -7.51
CA CYS A 329 -5.82 -5.15 -7.88
C CYS A 329 -6.28 -5.44 -9.31
N ALA A 330 -5.37 -5.41 -10.28
CA ALA A 330 -5.69 -5.72 -11.67
C ALA A 330 -6.15 -7.18 -11.84
N LEU A 331 -5.52 -8.13 -11.14
CA LEU A 331 -5.96 -9.53 -11.11
C LEU A 331 -7.39 -9.67 -10.57
N LEU A 332 -7.71 -9.01 -9.46
CA LEU A 332 -9.06 -9.02 -8.90
C LEU A 332 -10.10 -8.44 -9.86
N ARG A 333 -9.79 -7.35 -10.57
CA ARG A 333 -10.68 -6.78 -11.62
C ARG A 333 -10.90 -7.73 -12.80
N VAL A 334 -9.88 -8.49 -13.18
CA VAL A 334 -10.01 -9.54 -14.21
C VAL A 334 -10.91 -10.67 -13.71
N ALA A 335 -10.68 -11.13 -12.48
CA ALA A 335 -11.49 -12.19 -11.86
C ALA A 335 -12.96 -11.78 -11.72
N GLU A 336 -13.23 -10.57 -11.25
CA GLU A 336 -14.56 -9.96 -11.18
C GLU A 336 -15.27 -9.99 -12.54
N LYS A 337 -14.61 -9.48 -13.59
CA LYS A 337 -15.20 -9.49 -14.95
C LYS A 337 -15.38 -10.91 -15.48
N PHE A 338 -14.46 -11.82 -15.19
CA PHE A 338 -14.55 -13.21 -15.63
C PHE A 338 -15.70 -13.95 -14.95
N GLN A 339 -15.89 -13.78 -13.64
CA GLN A 339 -17.02 -14.37 -12.90
C GLN A 339 -18.37 -13.93 -13.48
N ASN A 340 -18.47 -12.68 -13.94
CA ASN A 340 -19.67 -12.17 -14.60
C ASN A 340 -19.94 -12.84 -15.96
N LEU A 341 -18.89 -13.30 -16.65
CA LEU A 341 -18.99 -13.95 -17.97
C LEU A 341 -19.04 -15.49 -17.90
N CYS A 342 -18.50 -16.08 -16.84
CA CYS A 342 -18.40 -17.52 -16.63
C CYS A 342 -19.04 -17.89 -15.30
N GLN A 343 -20.25 -18.43 -15.36
CA GLN A 343 -20.99 -18.90 -14.20
C GLN A 343 -21.05 -20.43 -14.14
N GLY A 344 -21.00 -20.98 -12.93
CA GLY A 344 -21.10 -22.41 -12.68
C GLY A 344 -19.75 -23.14 -12.75
N SER A 345 -19.81 -24.45 -12.92
CA SER A 345 -18.65 -25.33 -12.77
C SER A 345 -17.55 -25.07 -13.81
N GLY A 346 -16.30 -25.12 -13.36
CA GLY A 346 -15.12 -24.94 -14.20
C GLY A 346 -14.76 -23.47 -14.47
N CYS A 347 -15.36 -22.54 -13.73
CA CYS A 347 -15.11 -21.10 -13.82
C CYS A 347 -14.26 -20.57 -12.64
N GLU A 348 -13.79 -21.43 -11.71
CA GLU A 348 -12.92 -21.02 -10.62
C GLU A 348 -11.55 -20.57 -11.14
N VAL A 349 -11.12 -19.37 -10.75
CA VAL A 349 -9.81 -18.82 -11.09
C VAL A 349 -8.79 -19.37 -10.10
N GLN A 350 -8.25 -20.53 -10.43
CA GLN A 350 -7.24 -21.22 -9.61
C GLN A 350 -5.86 -20.60 -9.85
N PHE A 351 -5.41 -19.71 -8.95
CA PHE A 351 -4.09 -19.12 -9.00
C PHE A 351 -3.09 -19.86 -8.11
N GLY A 352 -1.82 -19.84 -8.49
CA GLY A 352 -0.71 -20.42 -7.75
C GLY A 352 0.24 -19.33 -7.31
N ASN A 353 1.46 -19.36 -7.86
CA ASN A 353 2.52 -18.43 -7.49
C ASN A 353 2.16 -16.99 -7.89
N LEU A 354 2.30 -16.05 -6.95
CA LEU A 354 2.26 -14.60 -7.18
C LEU A 354 3.63 -13.95 -6.91
N PHE A 355 4.30 -14.37 -5.83
CA PHE A 355 5.64 -13.93 -5.51
C PHE A 355 6.54 -15.09 -5.11
N HIS A 356 7.66 -15.24 -5.81
CA HIS A 356 8.75 -16.12 -5.40
C HIS A 356 10.04 -15.35 -5.33
N SER A 357 10.78 -15.53 -4.24
CA SER A 357 12.17 -15.10 -4.15
C SER A 357 12.99 -15.45 -5.42
N PRO A 358 13.74 -14.50 -6.00
CA PRO A 358 14.68 -14.78 -7.08
C PRO A 358 15.67 -15.92 -6.75
N ASP A 359 16.03 -16.09 -5.47
CA ASP A 359 16.95 -17.12 -4.98
C ASP A 359 16.38 -18.55 -5.03
N TRP A 360 15.09 -18.74 -5.30
CA TRP A 360 14.50 -20.08 -5.42
C TRP A 360 14.88 -20.75 -6.75
N ASN A 361 15.45 -19.99 -7.69
CA ASN A 361 15.93 -20.44 -9.00
C ASN A 361 14.88 -21.22 -9.82
N ILE A 362 13.60 -21.10 -9.43
CA ILE A 362 12.41 -21.68 -10.03
C ILE A 362 11.46 -20.50 -10.25
N HIS A 363 11.10 -20.26 -11.51
CA HIS A 363 10.18 -19.19 -11.96
C HIS A 363 10.65 -17.75 -11.64
N LYS A 364 11.82 -17.36 -12.19
CA LYS A 364 12.52 -16.07 -11.93
C LYS A 364 11.66 -14.81 -12.09
N SER A 365 10.63 -14.81 -12.94
CA SER A 365 9.76 -13.66 -13.17
C SER A 365 8.90 -13.28 -11.95
N HIS A 366 8.54 -14.26 -11.11
CA HIS A 366 7.75 -14.04 -9.89
C HIS A 366 8.49 -13.27 -8.79
N GLY A 367 9.81 -13.10 -8.90
CA GLY A 367 10.58 -12.26 -7.98
C GLY A 367 10.22 -10.77 -8.03
N SER A 368 9.51 -10.34 -9.08
CA SER A 368 8.95 -9.00 -9.18
C SER A 368 7.74 -8.78 -8.26
N GLY A 369 7.02 -9.84 -7.89
CA GLY A 369 5.69 -9.75 -7.27
C GLY A 369 4.61 -9.19 -8.21
N GLU A 370 4.87 -9.11 -9.52
CA GLU A 370 3.94 -8.59 -10.52
C GLU A 370 3.36 -9.69 -11.42
N CYS A 371 3.88 -10.91 -11.32
CA CYS A 371 3.50 -12.04 -12.16
C CYS A 371 2.57 -12.99 -11.42
N VAL A 372 1.81 -13.75 -12.19
CA VAL A 372 0.73 -14.61 -11.70
C VAL A 372 0.76 -15.89 -12.53
N ASP A 373 0.68 -17.03 -11.84
CA ASP A 373 0.40 -18.32 -12.48
C ASP A 373 -1.05 -18.72 -12.21
N ILE A 374 -1.80 -19.11 -13.24
CA ILE A 374 -3.21 -19.55 -13.13
C ILE A 374 -3.40 -20.87 -13.86
N ARG A 375 -4.13 -21.83 -13.28
CA ARG A 375 -4.49 -23.06 -14.00
C ARG A 375 -5.39 -22.75 -15.19
N PRO A 376 -5.24 -23.44 -16.33
CA PRO A 376 -6.24 -23.35 -17.38
C PRO A 376 -7.60 -23.82 -16.85
N PHE A 377 -8.66 -23.36 -17.49
CA PHE A 377 -10.03 -23.55 -17.01
C PHE A 377 -10.57 -24.93 -17.38
N ARG A 378 -11.54 -25.39 -16.59
CA ARG A 378 -12.13 -26.72 -16.71
C ARG A 378 -13.51 -26.63 -17.36
N LYS A 379 -13.94 -27.71 -18.01
CA LYS A 379 -15.28 -27.76 -18.63
C LYS A 379 -16.39 -27.73 -17.59
N ASN A 380 -16.37 -28.68 -16.64
CA ASN A 380 -17.56 -29.02 -15.85
C ASN A 380 -17.30 -29.27 -14.35
N THR A 381 -16.14 -28.89 -13.80
CA THR A 381 -15.83 -29.13 -12.37
C THR A 381 -14.72 -28.20 -11.91
N ASP A 382 -14.79 -27.77 -10.65
CA ASP A 382 -13.72 -27.05 -9.95
C ASP A 382 -13.05 -27.93 -8.87
N ASP A 383 -13.61 -29.10 -8.56
CA ASP A 383 -13.20 -29.97 -7.46
C ASP A 383 -11.86 -30.69 -7.69
N ILE A 384 -11.40 -30.73 -8.95
CA ILE A 384 -10.15 -31.41 -9.32
C ILE A 384 -8.97 -30.45 -9.09
N ARG A 385 -8.21 -30.72 -8.03
CA ARG A 385 -7.04 -29.91 -7.62
C ARG A 385 -5.73 -30.26 -8.33
N GLN A 386 -5.72 -31.35 -9.10
CA GLN A 386 -4.54 -31.82 -9.83
C GLN A 386 -4.26 -30.93 -11.04
N GLY A 387 -2.98 -30.85 -11.44
CA GLY A 387 -2.54 -30.06 -12.59
C GLY A 387 -3.37 -30.38 -13.84
N LEU A 388 -3.86 -29.32 -14.52
CA LEU A 388 -4.63 -29.43 -15.74
C LEU A 388 -3.78 -29.02 -16.92
N THR A 389 -3.43 -29.96 -17.81
CA THR A 389 -2.75 -29.60 -19.06
C THR A 389 -3.77 -29.30 -20.16
N TYR A 390 -3.38 -28.51 -21.18
CA TYR A 390 -4.22 -28.24 -22.35
C TYR A 390 -4.59 -29.48 -23.18
N ASN A 391 -3.87 -30.60 -22.99
CA ASN A 391 -4.19 -31.88 -23.63
C ASN A 391 -5.25 -32.70 -22.87
N SER A 392 -5.67 -32.24 -21.69
CA SER A 392 -6.65 -32.94 -20.86
C SER A 392 -8.05 -32.90 -21.49
N SER A 393 -8.81 -33.98 -21.34
CA SER A 393 -10.23 -34.01 -21.72
C SER A 393 -11.10 -33.02 -20.93
N HIS A 394 -10.65 -32.65 -19.72
CA HIS A 394 -11.32 -31.71 -18.83
C HIS A 394 -10.99 -30.23 -19.12
N TYR A 395 -9.99 -29.96 -19.96
CA TYR A 395 -9.60 -28.59 -20.33
C TYR A 395 -10.66 -27.90 -21.17
N ASP A 396 -10.99 -26.66 -20.81
CA ASP A 396 -11.88 -25.78 -21.56
C ASP A 396 -11.09 -24.66 -22.24
N TYR A 397 -11.00 -24.76 -23.56
CA TYR A 397 -10.30 -23.79 -24.39
C TYR A 397 -10.99 -22.41 -24.39
N GLU A 398 -12.31 -22.35 -24.52
CA GLU A 398 -13.01 -21.07 -24.68
C GLU A 398 -12.99 -20.27 -23.38
N LYS A 399 -13.18 -20.93 -22.22
CA LYS A 399 -13.04 -20.27 -20.91
C LYS A 399 -11.62 -19.73 -20.71
N THR A 400 -10.62 -20.53 -21.04
CA THR A 400 -9.20 -20.14 -20.92
C THR A 400 -8.85 -18.97 -21.84
N LYS A 401 -9.27 -19.04 -23.11
CA LYS A 401 -9.10 -17.94 -24.07
C LYS A 401 -9.78 -16.66 -23.59
N THR A 402 -11.02 -16.76 -23.11
CA THR A 402 -11.79 -15.61 -22.60
C THR A 402 -11.06 -14.95 -21.43
N PHE A 403 -10.59 -15.72 -20.46
CA PHE A 403 -9.81 -15.18 -19.35
C PHE A 403 -8.52 -14.49 -19.82
N MET A 404 -7.77 -15.12 -20.73
CA MET A 404 -6.56 -14.53 -21.30
C MET A 404 -6.84 -13.20 -22.01
N GLU A 405 -7.94 -13.08 -22.76
CA GLU A 405 -8.35 -11.82 -23.39
C GLU A 405 -8.63 -10.73 -22.36
N LEU A 406 -9.33 -11.05 -21.27
CA LEU A 406 -9.57 -10.10 -20.17
C LEU A 406 -8.26 -9.66 -19.51
N ALA A 407 -7.34 -10.59 -19.24
CA ALA A 407 -6.03 -10.26 -18.68
C ALA A 407 -5.23 -9.33 -19.61
N ILE A 408 -5.22 -9.60 -20.92
CA ILE A 408 -4.55 -8.75 -21.91
C ILE A 408 -5.19 -7.36 -21.98
N LYS A 409 -6.53 -7.28 -21.98
CA LYS A 409 -7.28 -6.02 -21.89
C LYS A 409 -6.94 -5.27 -20.60
N ALA A 410 -6.71 -5.96 -19.49
CA ALA A 410 -6.30 -5.35 -18.22
C ALA A 410 -4.87 -4.81 -18.23
N GLY A 411 -4.06 -5.19 -19.23
CA GLY A 411 -2.66 -4.78 -19.38
C GLY A 411 -1.64 -5.86 -19.02
N ALA A 412 -2.06 -7.13 -18.92
CA ALA A 412 -1.15 -8.25 -18.72
C ALA A 412 -0.10 -8.33 -19.83
N THR A 413 1.12 -8.61 -19.42
CA THR A 413 2.31 -8.80 -20.28
C THR A 413 2.88 -10.20 -20.05
N ASN A 414 3.86 -10.62 -20.87
CA ASN A 414 4.51 -11.94 -20.75
C ASN A 414 3.52 -13.12 -20.67
N MET A 415 2.46 -13.10 -21.49
CA MET A 415 1.43 -14.14 -21.49
C MET A 415 1.98 -15.42 -22.13
N ILE A 416 2.27 -16.41 -21.30
CA ILE A 416 2.86 -17.70 -21.68
C ILE A 416 1.89 -18.83 -21.33
N PHE A 417 1.52 -19.60 -22.35
CA PHE A 417 0.81 -20.86 -22.23
C PHE A 417 1.08 -21.71 -23.48
N ASN A 418 1.30 -23.01 -23.32
CA ASN A 418 1.72 -23.87 -24.42
C ASN A 418 0.59 -24.47 -25.26
N ASP A 419 -0.68 -24.12 -24.99
CA ASP A 419 -1.79 -24.58 -25.86
C ASP A 419 -1.63 -23.98 -27.27
N PRO A 420 -1.37 -24.80 -28.30
CA PRO A 420 -1.19 -24.31 -29.67
C PRO A 420 -2.38 -23.49 -30.18
N LYS A 421 -3.61 -23.82 -29.76
CA LYS A 421 -4.81 -23.07 -30.17
C LYS A 421 -4.83 -21.66 -29.61
N THR A 422 -4.39 -21.48 -28.36
CA THR A 422 -4.27 -20.13 -27.78
C THR A 422 -3.12 -19.37 -28.43
N GLN A 423 -1.98 -20.03 -28.68
CA GLN A 423 -0.84 -19.41 -29.35
C GLN A 423 -1.21 -18.92 -30.76
N GLU A 424 -1.94 -19.73 -31.53
CA GLU A 424 -2.45 -19.36 -32.85
C GLU A 424 -3.41 -18.17 -32.75
N HIS A 425 -4.44 -18.25 -31.89
CA HIS A 425 -5.44 -17.18 -31.70
C HIS A 425 -4.77 -15.84 -31.36
N PHE A 426 -3.90 -15.83 -30.36
CA PHE A 426 -3.21 -14.62 -29.92
C PHE A 426 -2.03 -14.24 -30.80
N SER A 427 -1.68 -15.00 -31.83
CA SER A 427 -0.70 -14.57 -32.85
C SER A 427 -1.29 -13.60 -33.89
N ASN A 428 -2.62 -13.53 -33.99
CA ASN A 428 -3.31 -12.66 -34.95
C ASN A 428 -3.10 -11.16 -34.63
N PRO A 429 -2.46 -10.37 -35.52
CA PRO A 429 -2.21 -8.95 -35.30
C PRO A 429 -3.48 -8.08 -35.21
N GLU A 430 -4.57 -8.45 -35.89
CA GLU A 430 -5.83 -7.70 -35.87
C GLU A 430 -6.53 -7.87 -34.53
N LEU A 431 -6.54 -9.10 -34.00
CA LEU A 431 -7.04 -9.37 -32.65
C LEU A 431 -6.24 -8.55 -31.62
N ARG A 432 -4.91 -8.55 -31.71
CA ARG A 432 -4.05 -7.78 -30.80
C ARG A 432 -4.39 -6.29 -30.80
N GLU A 433 -4.59 -5.70 -31.98
CA GLU A 433 -5.00 -4.30 -32.10
C GLU A 433 -6.40 -4.07 -31.51
N SER A 434 -7.33 -5.02 -31.66
CA SER A 434 -8.68 -4.91 -31.10
C SER A 434 -8.70 -4.98 -29.57
N LEU A 435 -7.85 -5.81 -28.96
CA LEU A 435 -7.72 -5.92 -27.50
C LEU A 435 -6.96 -4.72 -26.90
N ILE A 436 -6.12 -4.07 -27.71
CA ILE A 436 -5.20 -3.00 -27.32
C ILE A 436 -5.21 -1.91 -28.41
N PRO A 437 -6.21 -1.01 -28.43
CA PRO A 437 -6.27 0.03 -29.45
C PRO A 437 -5.06 0.96 -29.39
N ASN A 438 -4.55 1.35 -30.56
CA ASN A 438 -3.32 2.14 -30.77
C ASN A 438 -2.03 1.43 -30.36
N SER A 439 -2.01 0.09 -30.40
CA SER A 439 -0.80 -0.67 -30.09
C SER A 439 0.36 -0.27 -31.01
N LYS A 440 0.07 0.19 -32.24
CA LYS A 440 1.08 0.51 -33.27
C LYS A 440 1.64 1.94 -33.26
N THR A 441 1.05 2.91 -32.56
CA THR A 441 1.32 4.34 -32.83
C THR A 441 1.77 5.22 -31.65
N GLY A 442 1.97 4.71 -30.44
CA GLY A 442 2.51 5.58 -29.37
C GLY A 442 2.91 4.86 -28.09
N MET A 443 4.20 4.95 -27.73
CA MET A 443 4.82 4.52 -26.47
C MET A 443 4.53 3.07 -26.03
N GLY A 444 5.43 2.13 -26.37
CA GLY A 444 5.44 0.81 -25.71
C GLY A 444 6.03 -0.37 -26.47
N TRP A 445 6.43 -0.21 -27.73
CA TRP A 445 7.00 -1.30 -28.56
C TRP A 445 8.42 -1.77 -28.15
N ASN A 446 8.96 -1.30 -27.02
CA ASN A 446 10.26 -1.74 -26.53
C ASN A 446 10.12 -2.95 -25.59
N GLY A 447 9.77 -4.12 -26.13
CA GLY A 447 10.16 -5.41 -25.53
C GLY A 447 9.31 -6.00 -24.38
N TRP A 448 8.11 -5.49 -24.10
CA TRP A 448 7.28 -5.96 -22.97
C TRP A 448 6.21 -7.01 -23.31
N TRP A 449 6.13 -7.47 -24.57
CA TRP A 449 5.03 -8.31 -25.06
C TRP A 449 5.55 -9.61 -25.68
N GLU A 450 5.77 -10.63 -24.86
CA GLU A 450 5.80 -12.02 -25.33
C GLU A 450 4.39 -12.61 -25.12
N ILE A 451 3.55 -12.57 -26.16
CA ILE A 451 2.29 -13.32 -26.19
C ILE A 451 2.42 -14.37 -27.29
N GLY A 452 2.56 -15.64 -26.89
CA GLY A 452 2.61 -16.79 -27.81
C GLY A 452 3.81 -16.84 -28.76
N GLY A 453 4.04 -18.01 -29.35
CA GLY A 453 5.03 -18.23 -30.41
C GLY A 453 6.29 -18.98 -29.99
N ARG A 454 6.47 -19.31 -28.71
CA ARG A 454 7.49 -20.26 -28.24
C ARG A 454 6.89 -21.19 -27.20
N ASN A 455 7.19 -22.48 -27.32
CA ASN A 455 6.91 -23.42 -26.24
C ASN A 455 7.93 -23.20 -25.11
N TYR A 456 7.44 -22.89 -23.91
CA TYR A 456 8.27 -22.73 -22.73
C TYR A 456 8.18 -24.00 -21.88
N ALA A 457 9.31 -24.56 -21.47
CA ALA A 457 9.31 -25.74 -20.60
C ALA A 457 8.45 -25.49 -19.35
N GLY A 458 7.60 -26.46 -19.00
CA GLY A 458 6.73 -26.41 -17.81
C GLY A 458 5.38 -25.71 -17.98
N HIS A 459 5.14 -24.93 -19.04
CA HIS A 459 3.92 -24.09 -19.16
C HIS A 459 2.77 -24.78 -19.91
N ASN A 460 2.65 -26.10 -19.75
CA ASN A 460 1.56 -26.88 -20.35
C ASN A 460 0.31 -26.87 -19.47
N ASP A 461 0.46 -26.56 -18.19
CA ASP A 461 -0.56 -26.75 -17.15
C ASP A 461 -0.90 -25.50 -16.34
N HIS A 462 -0.38 -24.35 -16.76
CA HIS A 462 -0.69 -23.04 -16.21
C HIS A 462 -0.43 -21.93 -17.24
N LEU A 463 -1.19 -20.86 -17.11
CA LEU A 463 -0.99 -19.55 -17.73
C LEU A 463 0.00 -18.78 -16.85
N HIS A 464 1.03 -18.18 -17.45
CA HIS A 464 1.90 -17.21 -16.78
C HIS A 464 1.72 -15.84 -17.41
N PHE A 465 1.60 -14.78 -16.62
CA PHE A 465 1.56 -13.40 -17.10
C PHE A 465 1.89 -12.40 -15.99
N CYS A 466 2.16 -11.14 -16.35
CA CYS A 466 2.54 -10.10 -15.39
C CYS A 466 1.75 -8.80 -15.56
N PHE A 467 1.24 -8.26 -14.46
CA PHE A 467 0.64 -6.93 -14.35
C PHE A 467 1.66 -5.93 -13.83
N LYS A 468 2.54 -5.49 -14.73
CA LYS A 468 3.64 -4.57 -14.41
C LYS A 468 3.13 -3.21 -14.02
N GLU A 469 3.59 -2.69 -12.89
CA GLU A 469 3.06 -1.46 -12.31
C GLU A 469 3.32 -0.24 -13.21
N GLU A 470 4.42 -0.22 -13.93
CA GLU A 470 4.79 0.82 -14.89
C GLU A 470 3.86 0.87 -16.11
N ASN A 471 3.06 -0.17 -16.36
CA ASN A 471 2.08 -0.17 -17.43
C ASN A 471 0.89 0.72 -17.04
N PRO A 472 0.64 1.86 -17.73
CA PRO A 472 -0.47 2.76 -17.40
C PRO A 472 -1.83 2.08 -17.47
N ARG A 473 -1.96 1.00 -18.26
CA ARG A 473 -3.20 0.24 -18.36
C ARG A 473 -3.47 -0.57 -17.10
N VAL A 474 -2.46 -1.17 -16.48
CA VAL A 474 -2.62 -1.88 -15.19
C VAL A 474 -3.13 -0.92 -14.12
N ARG A 475 -2.53 0.27 -14.03
CA ARG A 475 -2.98 1.33 -13.11
C ARG A 475 -4.41 1.78 -13.40
N ARG A 476 -4.76 1.96 -14.68
CA ARG A 476 -6.12 2.32 -15.10
C ARG A 476 -7.12 1.23 -14.74
N THR A 477 -6.85 -0.02 -15.10
CA THR A 477 -7.72 -1.17 -14.79
C THR A 477 -7.96 -1.29 -13.30
N CYS A 478 -6.92 -1.13 -12.47
CA CYS A 478 -7.09 -1.16 -11.02
C CYS A 478 -8.07 -0.07 -10.53
N ARG A 479 -7.92 1.16 -11.04
CA ARG A 479 -8.73 2.32 -10.62
C ARG A 479 -10.15 2.32 -11.17
N GLU A 480 -10.34 1.92 -12.42
CA GLU A 480 -11.56 2.12 -13.19
C GLU A 480 -12.29 0.81 -13.52
N GLY A 481 -11.66 -0.33 -13.24
CA GLY A 481 -12.13 -1.65 -13.68
C GLY A 481 -11.86 -1.91 -15.16
N LEU A 482 -12.35 -3.06 -15.64
CA LEU A 482 -12.36 -3.39 -17.07
C LEU A 482 -13.61 -2.82 -17.72
N SER A 483 -13.44 -1.88 -18.65
CA SER A 483 -14.53 -1.43 -19.52
C SER A 483 -15.03 -2.59 -20.39
N GLU A 484 -16.30 -2.55 -20.78
CA GLU A 484 -16.91 -3.55 -21.67
C GLU A 484 -16.19 -3.68 -23.02
#